data_AF-A0A354GPU9-F1
#
_entry.id   AF-A0A354GPU9-F1
#
_cell.length_a   1.000
_cell.length_b   1.000
_cell.length_c   1.000
_cell.angle_alpha   90.00
_cell.angle_beta   90.00
_cell.angle_gamma   90.00
#
_symmetry.space_group_name_H-M   'P 1'
#
loop_
_entity.id
_entity.type
_entity.pdbx_description
1 polymer ?
#
loop_
_entity_poly.entity_id
_entity_poly.type
_entity_poly.pdbx_seq_one_letter_code
_entity_poly.pdbx_strand_id
1 'polypeptide(L)' 'MRTVIRAALVLLAALVVGGFAWVMLSSSSSGDWVGRRAPATQGTDADGAAFRLSDSLGKVVMLDFWGNW' A
#
# COMPACT_ATOMS: atom_id res chain seq x y z
N MET A 1 -24.59 5.44 39.58
CA MET A 1 -23.92 6.50 38.79
C MET A 1 -22.40 6.30 38.68
N ARG A 2 -21.64 6.15 39.78
CA ARG A 2 -20.16 5.99 39.74
C ARG A 2 -19.66 4.72 39.02
N THR A 3 -20.38 3.59 39.11
CA THR A 3 -20.06 2.33 38.41
C THR A 3 -20.31 2.40 36.91
N VAL A 4 -21.39 3.08 36.50
CA VAL A 4 -21.74 3.28 35.09
C VAL A 4 -20.70 4.14 34.37
N ILE A 5 -20.22 5.22 35.02
CA ILE A 5 -19.16 6.09 34.46
C ILE A 5 -17.85 5.31 34.29
N ARG A 6 -17.47 4.47 35.26
CA ARG A 6 -16.26 3.64 35.15
C ARG A 6 -16.36 2.62 34.02
N ALA A 7 -17.51 1.96 33.87
CA ALA A 7 -17.75 1.01 32.78
C ALA A 7 -17.70 1.72 31.40
N ALA A 8 -18.29 2.91 31.29
CA ALA A 8 -18.26 3.70 30.06
C ALA A 8 -16.83 4.11 29.68
N LEU A 9 -16.00 4.50 30.65
CA LEU A 9 -14.60 4.87 30.40
C LEU A 9 -13.74 3.67 29.96
N VAL A 10 -13.98 2.48 30.52
CA VAL A 10 -13.26 1.26 30.11
C VAL A 10 -13.64 0.86 28.68
N LEU A 11 -14.92 0.94 28.33
CA LEU A 11 -15.38 0.66 26.97
C LEU A 11 -14.82 1.67 25.96
N LEU A 12 -14.78 2.95 26.32
CA LEU A 12 -14.16 3.99 25.50
C LEU A 12 -12.66 3.71 25.29
N ALA A 13 -11.94 3.36 26.36
CA ALA A 13 -10.53 3.02 26.26
C ALA A 13 -10.29 1.78 25.39
N ALA A 14 -11.14 0.76 25.51
CA ALA A 14 -11.06 -0.44 24.66
C ALA A 14 -11.30 -0.13 23.18
N LEU A 15 -12.25 0.76 22.86
CA LEU A 15 -12.51 1.22 21.49
C LEU A 15 -11.34 2.02 20.92
N VAL A 16 -10.73 2.89 21.73
CA VAL A 16 -9.56 3.68 21.31
C VAL A 16 -8.36 2.76 21.06
N VAL A 17 -8.08 1.82 21.97
CA VAL A 17 -6.97 0.87 21.82
C VAL A 17 -7.21 -0.07 20.65
N GLY A 18 -8.43 -0.58 20.49
CA GLY A 18 -8.80 -1.45 19.37
C GLY A 18 -8.69 -0.74 18.02
N GLY A 19 -9.21 0.50 17.93
CA GLY A 19 -9.10 1.32 16.72
C GLY A 19 -7.65 1.67 16.38
N PHE A 20 -6.84 2.03 17.38
CA PHE A 20 -5.42 2.34 17.18
C PHE A 20 -4.61 1.11 16.75
N ALA A 21 -4.85 -0.05 17.36
CA ALA A 21 -4.22 -1.30 16.97
C ALA A 21 -4.58 -1.70 15.54
N TRP A 22 -5.84 -1.52 15.13
CA TRP A 22 -6.29 -1.78 13.76
C TRP A 22 -5.56 -0.90 12.74
N VAL A 23 -5.41 0.41 13.02
CA VAL A 23 -4.67 1.35 12.15
C VAL A 23 -3.20 0.94 12.01
N MET A 24 -2.56 0.56 13.12
CA MET A 24 -1.16 0.12 13.10
C MET A 24 -0.97 -1.19 12.34
N LEU A 25 -1.86 -2.16 12.53
CA LEU A 25 -1.76 -3.45 11.83
C LEU A 25 -2.12 -3.36 10.34
N SER A 26 -2.97 -2.39 9.97
CA SER A 26 -3.39 -2.16 8.59
C SER A 26 -2.38 -1.34 7.77
N SER A 27 -1.24 -0.98 8.36
CA SER A 27 -0.19 -0.24 7.66
C SER A 27 0.56 -1.18 6.71
N SER A 28 0.17 -1.20 5.44
CA SER A 28 0.93 -1.87 4.37
C SER A 28 2.27 -1.17 4.17
N SER A 29 3.39 -1.89 4.31
CA SER A 29 4.71 -1.37 3.96
C SER A 29 4.82 -1.18 2.45
N SER A 30 4.83 0.07 2.00
CA SER A 30 5.08 0.42 0.58
C SER A 30 6.53 0.17 0.14
N GLY A 31 7.41 -0.28 1.05
CA GLY A 31 8.86 -0.36 0.84
C GLY A 31 9.41 -1.70 0.35
N ASP A 32 8.58 -2.72 0.14
CA ASP A 32 9.07 -4.10 -0.09
C ASP A 32 9.96 -4.26 -1.34
N TRP A 33 9.90 -3.33 -2.29
CA TRP A 33 10.59 -3.40 -3.59
C TRP A 33 11.88 -2.59 -3.69
N VAL A 34 12.19 -1.73 -2.71
CA VAL A 34 13.41 -0.89 -2.75
C VAL A 34 14.66 -1.76 -2.64
N GLY A 35 15.64 -1.52 -3.52
CA GLY A 35 16.89 -2.28 -3.58
C GLY A 35 16.76 -3.66 -4.25
N ARG A 36 15.55 -4.07 -4.65
CA ARG A 36 15.33 -5.29 -5.43
C ARG A 36 15.42 -4.99 -6.92
N ARG A 37 15.79 -6.01 -7.72
CA ARG A 37 15.66 -5.93 -9.17
C ARG A 37 14.17 -5.79 -9.53
N ALA A 38 13.84 -4.83 -10.40
CA ALA A 38 12.49 -4.68 -10.92
C ALA A 38 12.01 -5.99 -11.59
N PRO A 39 10.75 -6.41 -11.38
CA PRO A 39 10.20 -7.60 -12.03
C PRO A 39 10.30 -7.51 -13.55
N ALA A 40 10.42 -8.66 -14.22
CA ALA A 40 10.34 -8.71 -15.66
C ALA A 40 8.93 -8.29 -16.10
N THR A 41 8.83 -7.23 -16.90
CA THR A 41 7.56 -6.72 -17.44
C THR A 41 7.62 -6.74 -18.97
N GLN A 42 6.56 -7.27 -19.56
CA GLN A 42 6.34 -7.29 -21.00
C GLN A 42 4.86 -7.04 -21.29
N GLY A 43 4.57 -6.41 -22.42
CA GLY A 43 3.20 -6.10 -22.82
C GLY A 43 3.15 -5.40 -24.16
N THR A 44 2.00 -4.81 -24.43
CA THR A 44 1.77 -3.96 -25.59
C THR A 44 1.41 -2.57 -25.07
N ASP A 45 2.04 -1.53 -25.61
CA ASP A 45 1.72 -0.16 -25.23
C ASP A 45 0.39 0.32 -25.83
N ALA A 46 0.05 1.59 -25.58
CA ALA A 46 -1.21 2.19 -26.04
C ALA A 46 -1.30 2.30 -27.58
N ASP A 47 -0.16 2.30 -28.28
CA ASP A 47 -0.08 2.40 -29.74
C ASP A 47 0.03 1.02 -30.41
N GLY A 48 0.00 -0.07 -29.64
CA GLY A 48 0.10 -1.43 -30.15
C GLY A 48 1.53 -1.96 -30.30
N ALA A 49 2.55 -1.22 -29.87
CA ALA A 49 3.94 -1.65 -29.97
C ALA A 49 4.33 -2.59 -28.83
N ALA A 50 5.19 -3.56 -29.14
CA ALA A 50 5.71 -4.48 -28.14
C ALA A 50 6.61 -3.74 -27.14
N PHE A 51 6.30 -3.88 -25.85
CA PHE A 51 7.05 -3.29 -24.75
C PHE A 51 7.72 -4.37 -23.91
N ARG A 52 9.01 -4.19 -23.59
CA ARG A 52 9.73 -4.99 -22.59
C ARG A 52 10.60 -4.06 -21.74
N LEU A 53 10.52 -4.22 -20.42
CA LEU A 53 11.30 -3.39 -19.49
C LEU A 53 12.82 -3.58 -19.68
N SER A 54 13.24 -4.76 -20.15
CA SER A 54 14.64 -5.07 -20.48
C SER A 54 15.25 -4.15 -21.52
N ASP A 55 14.42 -3.56 -22.38
CA ASP A 55 14.90 -2.77 -23.53
C ASP A 55 15.32 -1.36 -23.07
N SER A 56 14.99 -0.99 -21.83
CA SER A 56 15.33 0.29 -21.20
C SER A 56 16.50 0.19 -20.22
N LEU A 57 17.25 -0.92 -20.20
CA LEU A 57 18.45 -1.05 -19.37
C LEU A 57 19.45 0.08 -19.65
N GLY A 58 20.10 0.58 -18.59
CA GLY A 58 20.99 1.74 -18.65
C GLY A 58 20.29 3.10 -18.50
N LYS A 59 18.96 3.11 -18.39
CA LYS A 59 18.16 4.31 -18.08
C LYS A 59 17.45 4.15 -16.74
N VAL A 60 17.24 5.25 -16.03
CA VAL A 60 16.29 5.30 -14.92
C VAL A 60 14.90 5.47 -15.51
N VAL A 61 13.97 4.60 -15.14
CA VAL A 61 12.60 4.56 -15.67
C VAL A 61 11.60 4.60 -14.53
N MET A 62 10.47 5.27 -14.77
CA MET A 62 9.31 5.26 -13.88
C MET A 62 8.20 4.46 -14.54
N LEU A 63 7.65 3.49 -13.82
CA LEU A 63 6.47 2.73 -14.24
C LEU A 63 5.27 3.32 -13.51
N ASP A 64 4.33 3.86 -14.28
CA ASP A 64 3.09 4.41 -13.78
C ASP A 64 1.91 3.58 -14.29
N PHE A 65 1.10 3.07 -13.37
CA PHE A 65 -0.03 2.20 -13.67
C PHE A 65 -1.32 3.03 -13.66
N TRP A 66 -1.85 3.30 -14.84
CA TRP A 66 -3.05 4.11 -15.03
C TRP A 66 -4.02 3.45 -16.01
N GLY A 67 -5.28 3.86 -15.98
CA GLY A 67 -6.34 3.37 -16.85
C GLY A 67 -7.42 4.43 -17.06
N ASN A 68 -8.23 4.27 -18.09
CA ASN A 68 -9.26 5.23 -18.51
C ASN A 68 -10.64 5.03 -17.85
N TRP A 69 -10.69 4.24 -16.77
CA TRP A 69 -11.91 3.85 -16.07
C TRP A 69 -12.71 5.03 -15.54
#